data_AF-A0A4P6U311-F1
#
_entry.id   AF-A0A4P6U311-F1
#
_cell.length_a   1.000
_cell.length_b   1.000
_cell.length_c   1.000
_cell.angle_alpha   90.00
_cell.angle_beta   90.00
_cell.angle_gamma   90.00
#
_symmetry.space_group_name_H-M   'P 1'
#
loop_
_entity.id
_entity.type
_entity.pdbx_description
1 polymer ?
#
loop_
_entity_poly.entity_id
_entity_poly.type
_entity_poly.pdbx_seq_one_letter_code
_entity_poly.pdbx_strand_id
1 'polypeptide(L)' 'MNAAQKAEQARRANQAEHYNAAQARAAAAGPMHLVTFWTNVCRKLAKDALESGDPKVANGLAAHLNDFYRAHSQ' A
#
# COMPACT_ATOMS: atom_id res chain seq x y z
N MET A 1 -1.09 -15.97 23.52
CA MET A 1 -0.62 -14.66 23.00
C MET A 1 -0.24 -13.75 24.15
N ASN A 2 1.01 -13.28 24.16
CA ASN A 2 1.49 -12.30 25.14
C ASN A 2 0.95 -10.89 24.85
N ALA A 3 1.01 -10.00 25.85
CA ALA A 3 0.50 -8.63 25.74
C ALA A 3 1.06 -7.86 24.53
N ALA A 4 2.35 -8.03 24.23
CA ALA A 4 3.00 -7.43 23.06
C ALA A 4 2.42 -7.93 21.72
N GLN A 5 2.09 -9.22 21.63
CA GLN A 5 1.47 -9.80 20.42
C GLN A 5 0.04 -9.29 20.23
N LYS A 6 -0.72 -9.11 21.32
CA LYS A 6 -2.08 -8.54 21.27
C LYS A 6 -2.06 -7.08 20.82
N ALA A 7 -1.11 -6.30 21.32
CA ALA A 7 -0.93 -4.90 20.91
C ALA A 7 -0.55 -4.78 19.42
N GLU A 8 0.36 -5.63 18.94
CA GLU A 8 0.75 -5.64 17.53
C GLU A 8 -0.40 -6.06 16.60
N GLN A 9 -1.18 -7.07 16.99
CA GLN A 9 -2.35 -7.49 16.23
C GLN A 9 -3.41 -6.37 16.18
N ALA A 10 -3.69 -5.70 17.30
CA ALA A 10 -4.60 -4.57 17.34
C ALA A 10 -4.12 -3.40 16.47
N ARG A 11 -2.81 -3.11 16.47
CA ARG A 11 -2.21 -2.08 15.61
C ARG A 11 -2.43 -2.38 14.12
N ARG A 12 -2.22 -3.64 13.71
CA ARG A 12 -2.45 -4.08 12.33
C ARG A 12 -3.93 -4.01 11.95
N ALA A 13 -4.83 -4.41 12.85
CA ALA A 13 -6.28 -4.32 12.63
C ALA A 13 -6.72 -2.85 12.44
N ASN A 14 -6.29 -1.96 13.33
CA ASN A 14 -6.60 -0.52 13.24
C ASN A 14 -6.05 0.10 11.95
N GLN A 15 -4.85 -0.31 11.52
CA GLN A 15 -4.27 0.15 10.27
C GLN A 15 -5.07 -0.35 9.05
N ALA A 16 -5.52 -1.60 9.07
CA ALA A 16 -6.36 -2.15 8.01
C ALA A 16 -7.72 -1.41 7.93
N GLU A 17 -8.37 -1.17 9.06
CA GLU A 17 -9.61 -0.39 9.12
C GLU A 17 -9.43 1.04 8.58
N HIS A 18 -8.32 1.69 8.96
CA HIS A 18 -7.97 3.02 8.46
C HIS A 18 -7.85 3.04 6.93
N TYR A 19 -7.12 2.08 6.35
CA TYR A 19 -6.96 1.99 4.90
C TYR A 19 -8.27 1.63 4.19
N ASN A 20 -9.08 0.73 4.75
CA ASN A 20 -10.38 0.37 4.20
C ASN A 20 -11.32 1.60 4.14
N ALA A 21 -11.38 2.39 5.21
CA ALA A 21 -12.18 3.61 5.24
C ALA A 21 -11.64 4.68 4.28
N ALA A 22 -10.32 4.82 4.16
CA ALA A 22 -9.70 5.76 3.22
C ALA A 22 -9.93 5.35 1.75
N GLN A 23 -9.83 4.06 1.45
CA GLN A 23 -10.11 3.51 0.12
C GLN A 23 -11.58 3.72 -0.26
N ALA A 24 -12.53 3.47 0.64
CA ALA A 24 -13.95 3.67 0.38
C ALA A 24 -14.26 5.14 0.02
N ARG A 25 -13.66 6.10 0.74
CA ARG A 25 -13.77 7.53 0.42
C ARG A 25 -13.15 7.88 -0.93
N ALA A 26 -11.97 7.32 -1.24
CA ALA A 26 -11.31 7.53 -2.52
C ALA A 26 -12.13 6.96 -3.68
N ALA A 27 -12.73 5.77 -3.51
CA ALA A 27 -13.61 5.15 -4.49
C ALA A 27 -14.87 5.99 -4.75
N ALA A 28 -15.48 6.55 -3.71
CA ALA A 28 -16.64 7.44 -3.82
C ALA A 28 -16.32 8.76 -4.56
N ALA A 29 -15.08 9.25 -4.46
CA ALA A 29 -14.62 10.45 -5.17
C ALA A 29 -14.30 10.18 -6.66
N GLY A 30 -14.14 8.91 -7.05
CA GLY A 30 -14.00 8.49 -8.44
C GLY A 30 -12.71 7.71 -8.76
N PRO A 31 -12.60 7.17 -9.99
CA PRO A 31 -11.52 6.22 -10.33
C PRO A 31 -10.11 6.78 -10.13
N MET A 32 -9.86 8.03 -10.52
CA MET A 32 -8.54 8.64 -10.37
C MET A 32 -8.15 8.86 -8.91
N HIS A 33 -9.12 9.18 -8.04
CA HIS A 33 -8.85 9.30 -6.61
C HIS A 33 -8.45 7.96 -5.99
N LEU A 34 -9.09 6.86 -6.42
CA LEU A 34 -8.73 5.52 -6.00
C LEU A 34 -7.32 5.11 -6.47
N VAL A 35 -6.96 5.43 -7.73
CA VAL A 35 -5.61 5.21 -8.26
C VAL A 35 -4.57 6.01 -7.47
N THR A 36 -4.81 7.29 -7.20
CA THR A 36 -3.91 8.13 -6.41
C THR A 36 -3.74 7.59 -5.00
N PHE A 37 -4.82 7.18 -4.35
CA PHE A 37 -4.78 6.61 -3.00
C PHE A 37 -3.85 5.39 -2.95
N TRP A 38 -4.07 4.41 -3.83
CA TRP A 38 -3.25 3.19 -3.83
C TRP A 38 -1.81 3.44 -4.24
N THR A 39 -1.57 4.35 -5.19
CA THR A 39 -0.21 4.77 -5.56
C THR A 39 0.53 5.32 -4.35
N ASN A 40 -0.11 6.17 -3.55
CA ASN A 40 0.50 6.76 -2.35
C ASN A 40 0.78 5.71 -1.26
N VAL A 41 -0.16 4.78 -1.03
CA VAL A 41 0.03 3.69 -0.05
C VAL A 41 1.19 2.78 -0.47
N CYS A 42 1.23 2.34 -1.73
CA CYS A 42 2.30 1.49 -2.25
C CYS A 42 3.66 2.19 -2.18
N ARG A 43 3.73 3.49 -2.53
CA ARG A 43 4.96 4.27 -2.40
C ARG A 43 5.45 4.36 -0.96
N LYS A 44 4.54 4.56 0.00
CA LYS A 44 4.88 4.56 1.43
C LYS A 44 5.45 3.20 1.86
N LEU A 45 4.77 2.11 1.53
CA LEU A 45 5.23 0.75 1.87
C LEU A 45 6.61 0.43 1.29
N ALA A 46 6.84 0.79 0.03
CA ALA A 46 8.14 0.61 -0.62
C ALA A 46 9.24 1.44 0.06
N LYS A 47 8.92 2.69 0.45
CA LYS A 47 9.85 3.56 1.18
C LYS A 47 10.19 2.98 2.56
N ASP A 48 9.18 2.61 3.35
CA ASP A 48 9.37 2.05 4.69
C ASP A 48 10.21 0.75 4.63
N ALA A 49 9.99 -0.09 3.60
CA ALA A 49 10.77 -1.31 3.38
C ALA A 49 12.24 -0.99 3.05
N LEU A 50 12.50 -0.03 2.16
CA LEU A 50 13.86 0.42 1.82
C LEU A 50 14.59 0.98 3.04
N GLU A 51 13.93 1.79 3.86
CA GLU A 51 14.51 2.34 5.09
C GLU A 51 14.84 1.24 6.12
N SER A 52 14.12 0.12 6.09
CA SER A 52 14.44 -1.08 6.89
C SER A 52 15.47 -2.01 6.24
N GLY A 53 16.01 -1.66 5.07
CA GLY A 53 17.03 -2.43 4.35
C GLY A 53 16.49 -3.58 3.49
N ASP A 54 15.17 -3.65 3.26
CA ASP A 54 14.55 -4.63 2.36
C ASP A 54 14.11 -3.98 1.03
N PRO A 55 14.90 -4.09 -0.04
CA PRO A 55 14.54 -3.51 -1.34
C PRO A 55 13.49 -4.31 -2.11
N LYS A 56 13.10 -5.52 -1.65
CA LYS A 56 12.21 -6.41 -2.41
C LYS A 56 10.86 -5.77 -2.72
N VAL A 57 10.30 -5.04 -1.75
CA VAL A 57 9.00 -4.37 -1.91
C VAL A 57 9.07 -3.28 -2.97
N ALA A 58 10.12 -2.46 -2.96
CA ALA A 58 10.32 -1.41 -3.95
C ALA A 58 10.56 -1.97 -5.35
N ASN A 59 11.39 -3.01 -5.47
CA ASN A 59 11.64 -3.68 -6.74
C ASN A 59 10.37 -4.35 -7.30
N GLY A 60 9.58 -4.99 -6.45
CA GLY A 60 8.30 -5.59 -6.86
C GLY A 60 7.30 -4.55 -7.36
N LEU A 61 7.19 -3.41 -6.68
CA LEU A 61 6.34 -2.30 -7.12
C LEU A 61 6.81 -1.73 -8.47
N ALA A 62 8.11 -1.52 -8.66
CA ALA A 62 8.68 -1.02 -9.90
C ALA A 62 8.41 -1.97 -11.09
N ALA A 63 8.58 -3.28 -10.89
CA ALA A 63 8.26 -4.28 -11.90
C ALA A 63 6.78 -4.25 -12.31
N HIS A 64 5.87 -4.21 -11.32
CA HIS A 64 4.43 -4.15 -11.57
C HIS A 64 4.01 -2.91 -12.37
N LEU A 65 4.57 -1.74 -12.04
CA LEU A 65 4.30 -0.50 -12.78
C LEU A 65 4.84 -0.56 -14.21
N ASN A 66 6.02 -1.15 -14.42
CA ASN A 66 6.57 -1.35 -15.74
C ASN A 66 5.71 -2.31 -16.58
N ASP A 67 5.24 -3.42 -15.99
CA ASP A 67 4.36 -4.36 -16.67
C ASP A 67 3.02 -3.70 -17.07
N PHE A 68 2.45 -2.91 -16.17
CA PHE A 68 1.25 -2.12 -16.48
C PHE A 68 1.50 -1.14 -17.63
N TYR A 69 2.60 -0.39 -17.60
CA TYR A 69 2.98 0.52 -18.67
C TYR A 69 3.08 -0.23 -20.01
N ARG A 70 3.86 -1.32 -20.05
CA ARG A 70 4.04 -2.12 -21.27
C ARG A 70 2.72 -2.66 -21.83
N ALA A 71 1.82 -3.13 -20.98
CA ALA A 71 0.52 -3.67 -21.42
C ALA A 71 -0.43 -2.61 -22.02
N HIS A 72 -0.19 -1.33 -21.76
CA HIS A 72 -1.10 -0.23 -22.14
C HIS A 72 -0.47 0.85 -23.00
N SER A 73 0.83 0.77 -23.31
CA SER A 73 1.54 1.73 -24.16
C SER A 73 2.37 1.11 -25.28
N GLN A 74 2.51 -0.22 -25.29
CA GLN A 74 3.20 -0.98 -26.34
C GLN A 74 2.20 -1.93 -27.00
#